data_AF-A0A7R9YKF9-F1
#
_entry.id   AF-A0A7R9YKF9-F1
#
_cell.length_a   1.000
_cell.length_b   1.000
_cell.length_c   1.000
_cell.angle_alpha   90.00
_cell.angle_beta   90.00
_cell.angle_gamma   90.00
#
_symmetry.space_group_name_H-M   'P 1'
#
loop_
_entity.id
_entity.type
_entity.pdbx_description
1 polymer ?
#
loop_
_entity_poly.entity_id
_entity_poly.type
_entity_poly.pdbx_seq_one_letter_code
_entity_poly.pdbx_strand_id
1 'polypeptide(L)'
;CDVMSGYGAAVKPQKVLIAGDVRGEFGALFSKVVAAHEKHGPFACVFCVGDFLGAGADPATSLRPYIAGEKRAPITTYLLNARPDCAAVRELLTGCPSGEIAKDIVLLAGSALT
;
A
#
# COMPACT_ATOMS: atom_id res chain seq x y z
N CYS A 1 44.48 -12.32 -7.18
CA CYS A 1 43.25 -11.81 -7.80
C CYS A 1 42.22 -11.65 -6.71
N ASP A 2 42.25 -10.49 -6.07
CA ASP A 2 41.30 -10.03 -5.07
C ASP A 2 39.91 -9.87 -5.69
N VAL A 3 38.98 -10.73 -5.28
CA VAL A 3 37.53 -10.51 -5.43
C VAL A 3 36.93 -10.46 -4.02
N MET A 4 37.17 -9.32 -3.38
CA MET A 4 36.26 -8.50 -2.56
C MET A 4 35.12 -9.26 -1.83
N SER A 5 35.15 -9.45 -0.51
CA SER A 5 34.89 -8.45 0.55
C SER A 5 33.52 -7.73 0.42
N GLY A 6 32.39 -8.44 0.56
CA GLY A 6 31.05 -7.83 0.45
C GLY A 6 29.93 -8.34 1.37
N TYR A 7 30.12 -9.40 2.16
CA TYR A 7 29.04 -10.00 2.99
C TYR A 7 29.14 -9.68 4.49
N GLY A 8 29.67 -8.50 4.84
CA GLY A 8 29.94 -8.08 6.21
C GLY A 8 29.02 -6.97 6.76
N ALA A 9 27.89 -6.66 6.11
CA ALA A 9 26.94 -5.69 6.65
C ALA A 9 25.99 -6.39 7.63
N ALA A 10 25.91 -5.90 8.87
CA ALA A 10 24.89 -6.34 9.82
C ALA A 10 23.49 -6.06 9.23
N VAL A 11 22.79 -7.11 8.80
CA VAL A 11 21.43 -7.00 8.24
C VAL A 11 20.48 -6.69 9.40
N LYS A 12 20.16 -5.40 9.57
CA LYS A 12 19.16 -5.00 10.56
C LYS A 12 17.78 -5.49 10.10
N PRO A 13 17.06 -6.28 10.92
CA PRO A 13 15.76 -6.80 10.53
C PRO A 13 14.82 -5.65 10.21
N GLN A 14 14.18 -5.69 9.05
CA GLN A 14 13.18 -4.72 8.63
C GLN A 14 11.86 -5.05 9.30
N LYS A 15 11.20 -4.04 9.87
CA LYS A 15 9.86 -4.19 10.42
C LYS A 15 8.86 -3.84 9.32
N VAL A 16 7.82 -4.64 9.18
CA VAL A 16 6.70 -4.40 8.28
C VAL A 16 5.40 -4.42 9.06
N LEU A 17 4.42 -3.62 8.62
CA LEU A 17 3.06 -3.68 9.14
C LEU A 17 2.19 -4.47 8.18
N ILE A 18 1.28 -5.27 8.75
CA ILE A 18 0.25 -5.97 7.99
C ILE A 18 -1.10 -5.47 8.49
N ALA A 19 -1.88 -4.92 7.58
CA ALA A 19 -3.25 -4.49 7.80
C ALA A 19 -4.19 -5.50 7.12
N GLY A 20 -5.22 -5.94 7.86
CA GLY A 20 -6.30 -6.78 7.33
C GLY A 20 -7.28 -5.97 6.49
N ASP A 21 -8.57 -6.16 6.77
CA ASP A 21 -9.66 -5.43 6.13
C ASP A 21 -9.62 -3.93 6.48
N VAL A 22 -9.49 -3.08 5.46
CA VAL A 22 -9.51 -1.61 5.59
C VAL A 22 -10.86 -1.04 5.16
N ARG A 23 -11.54 -1.68 4.21
CA ARG A 23 -12.90 -1.36 3.74
C ARG A 23 -13.10 0.12 3.40
N GLY A 24 -12.10 0.77 2.80
CA GLY A 24 -12.18 2.17 2.38
C GLY A 24 -11.88 3.20 3.48
N GLU A 25 -11.54 2.79 4.71
CA GLU A 25 -11.24 3.67 5.84
C GLU A 25 -9.74 4.04 5.94
N PHE A 26 -9.20 4.63 4.87
CA PHE A 26 -7.77 4.99 4.75
C PHE A 26 -7.31 5.96 5.84
N GLY A 27 -8.16 6.90 6.24
CA GLY A 27 -7.84 7.85 7.30
C GLY A 27 -7.60 7.16 8.64
N ALA A 28 -8.43 6.17 8.97
CA ALA A 28 -8.29 5.36 10.19
C ALA A 28 -7.07 4.44 10.11
N LEU A 29 -6.81 3.83 8.95
CA LEU A 29 -5.61 3.03 8.70
C LEU A 29 -4.34 3.86 8.92
N PHE A 30 -4.19 4.98 8.24
CA PHE A 30 -2.98 5.77 8.31
C PHE A 30 -2.77 6.42 9.67
N SER A 31 -3.83 6.81 10.37
CA SER A 31 -3.74 7.24 11.77
C SER A 31 -3.13 6.14 12.67
N LYS A 32 -3.55 4.89 12.50
CA LYS A 32 -2.98 3.74 13.24
C LYS A 32 -1.54 3.46 12.83
N VAL A 33 -1.21 3.58 11.54
CA VAL A 33 0.14 3.39 11.01
C VAL A 33 1.09 4.42 11.60
N VAL A 34 0.72 5.71 11.64
CA VAL A 34 1.53 6.78 12.24
C VAL A 34 1.79 6.48 13.72
N ALA A 35 0.73 6.21 14.49
CA ALA A 35 0.86 5.90 15.91
C ALA A 35 1.71 4.65 16.18
N ALA A 36 1.59 3.61 15.35
CA ALA A 36 2.43 2.43 15.45
C ALA A 36 3.88 2.72 15.09
N HIS A 37 4.12 3.50 14.04
CA HIS A 37 5.46 3.86 13.58
C HIS A 37 6.21 4.68 14.63
N GLU A 38 5.55 5.63 15.28
CA GLU A 38 6.14 6.41 16.37
C GLU A 38 6.49 5.53 17.59
N LYS A 39 5.63 4.56 17.93
CA LYS A 39 5.83 3.72 19.13
C LYS A 39 6.78 2.55 18.92
N HIS A 40 6.79 1.95 17.73
CA HIS A 40 7.41 0.65 17.48
C HIS A 40 8.26 0.60 16.20
N GLY A 41 8.37 1.72 15.48
CA GLY A 41 9.10 1.80 14.22
C GLY A 41 10.64 1.76 14.36
N PRO A 42 11.36 2.10 13.28
CA PRO A 42 10.82 2.45 11.96
C PRO A 42 10.28 1.21 11.23
N PHE A 43 9.13 1.36 10.57
CA PHE A 43 8.62 0.36 9.63
C PHE A 43 9.01 0.73 8.20
N ALA A 44 9.39 -0.27 7.41
CA ALA A 44 9.78 -0.09 6.02
C ALA A 44 8.56 0.09 5.10
N CYS A 45 7.48 -0.66 5.35
CA CYS A 45 6.25 -0.61 4.56
C CYS A 45 5.05 -1.18 5.31
N VAL A 46 3.86 -0.96 4.73
CA VAL A 46 2.59 -1.52 5.17
C VAL A 46 2.01 -2.39 4.06
N PHE A 47 1.57 -3.61 4.38
CA PHE A 47 0.85 -4.48 3.46
C PHE A 47 -0.62 -4.53 3.85
N CYS A 48 -1.52 -4.22 2.93
CA CYS A 48 -2.96 -4.37 3.09
C CYS A 48 -3.39 -5.67 2.42
N VAL A 49 -3.61 -6.71 3.23
CA VAL A 49 -3.92 -8.09 2.78
C VAL A 49 -5.41 -8.39 2.67
N GLY A 50 -6.28 -7.57 3.27
CA GLY A 50 -7.73 -7.80 3.34
C GLY A 50 -8.55 -7.07 2.29
N ASP A 51 -9.85 -6.95 2.52
CA ASP A 51 -10.71 -6.08 1.72
C ASP A 51 -10.32 -4.63 1.96
N PHE A 52 -9.68 -4.03 0.96
CA PHE A 52 -9.13 -2.70 1.08
C PHE A 52 -10.11 -1.59 0.70
N LEU A 53 -11.01 -1.89 -0.23
CA LEU A 53 -11.85 -0.92 -0.93
C LEU A 53 -13.29 -0.92 -0.41
N GLY A 54 -13.72 -2.01 0.22
CA GLY A 54 -15.06 -2.14 0.78
C GLY A 54 -16.12 -2.32 -0.30
N ALA A 55 -17.20 -3.03 0.04
CA ALA A 55 -18.26 -3.34 -0.92
C ALA A 55 -19.30 -2.21 -1.15
N GLY A 56 -19.21 -1.08 -0.42
CA GLY A 56 -20.34 -0.14 -0.29
C GLY A 56 -20.06 1.34 -0.56
N ALA A 57 -18.79 1.76 -0.64
CA ALA A 57 -18.42 3.12 -1.01
C ALA A 57 -17.76 3.07 -2.38
N ASP A 58 -18.00 4.06 -3.26
CA ASP A 58 -17.18 4.24 -4.46
C ASP A 58 -15.72 4.25 -4.02
N PRO A 59 -14.93 3.18 -4.26
CA PRO A 59 -13.62 3.08 -3.66
C PRO A 59 -12.67 4.12 -4.24
N ALA A 60 -13.03 4.69 -5.39
CA ALA A 60 -12.40 5.87 -5.93
C ALA A 60 -12.54 7.07 -4.99
N THR A 61 -13.62 7.22 -4.22
CA THR A 61 -13.81 8.38 -3.34
C THR A 61 -12.77 8.46 -2.23
N SER A 62 -12.47 7.35 -1.55
CA SER A 62 -11.46 7.35 -0.48
C SER A 62 -10.02 7.42 -1.03
N LEU A 63 -9.78 6.89 -2.24
CA LEU A 63 -8.48 6.92 -2.91
C LEU A 63 -8.19 8.21 -3.67
N ARG A 64 -9.23 8.90 -4.18
CA ARG A 64 -9.13 10.10 -5.03
C ARG A 64 -8.21 11.17 -4.45
N PRO A 65 -8.28 11.53 -3.16
CA PRO A 65 -7.37 12.52 -2.58
C PRO A 65 -5.90 12.09 -2.65
N TYR A 66 -5.62 10.79 -2.59
CA TYR A 66 -4.25 10.26 -2.71
C TYR A 66 -3.79 10.25 -4.17
N ILE A 67 -4.67 9.84 -5.10
CA ILE A 67 -4.40 9.85 -6.55
C ILE A 67 -4.19 11.28 -7.06
N ALA A 68 -5.01 12.24 -6.62
CA ALA A 68 -4.89 13.65 -6.93
C ALA A 68 -3.69 14.32 -6.25
N GLY A 69 -3.03 13.65 -5.31
CA GLY A 69 -1.87 14.16 -4.57
C GLY A 69 -2.20 15.13 -3.43
N GLU A 70 -3.47 15.31 -3.09
CA GLU A 70 -3.94 16.11 -1.95
C GLU A 70 -3.57 15.46 -0.60
N LYS A 71 -3.52 14.14 -0.56
CA LYS A 71 -3.08 13.34 0.60
C LYS A 71 -1.93 12.42 0.21
N ARG A 72 -1.14 12.03 1.21
CA ARG A 72 -0.05 11.06 1.04
C ARG A 72 -0.10 9.98 2.11
N ALA A 73 0.31 8.78 1.72
CA ALA A 73 0.55 7.73 2.69
C ALA A 73 1.76 8.11 3.57
N PRO A 74 1.72 7.85 4.88
CA PRO A 74 2.82 8.15 5.79
C PRO A 74 4.04 7.24 5.54
N ILE A 75 3.82 6.06 4.98
CA ILE A 75 4.83 5.04 4.64
C ILE A 75 4.36 4.34 3.37
N THR A 76 5.29 3.84 2.56
CA THR A 76 4.99 3.00 1.39
C THR A 76 3.99 1.89 1.74
N THR A 77 2.85 1.92 1.07
CA THR A 77 1.69 1.07 1.34
C THR A 77 1.41 0.19 0.12
N TYR A 78 1.51 -1.11 0.32
CA TYR A 78 1.23 -2.13 -0.68
C TYR A 78 -0.16 -2.70 -0.49
N LEU A 79 -0.94 -2.69 -1.55
CA LEU A 79 -2.31 -3.21 -1.57
C LEU A 79 -2.26 -4.55 -2.27
N LEU A 80 -2.56 -5.64 -1.58
CA LEU A 80 -2.46 -6.98 -2.17
C LEU A 80 -3.79 -7.43 -2.79
N ASN A 81 -4.89 -6.84 -2.34
CA ASN A 81 -6.22 -7.18 -2.82
C ASN A 81 -7.02 -5.90 -3.06
N ALA A 82 -7.10 -5.48 -4.33
CA ALA A 82 -8.19 -4.64 -4.79
C ALA A 82 -9.21 -5.58 -5.39
N ARG A 83 -10.36 -5.75 -4.73
CA ARG A 83 -11.49 -6.43 -5.36
C ARG A 83 -11.86 -5.62 -6.61
N PRO A 84 -11.72 -6.18 -7.83
CA PRO A 84 -12.03 -5.45 -9.07
C PRO A 84 -13.53 -5.48 -9.38
N ASP A 85 -14.36 -6.01 -8.46
CA ASP A 85 -15.82 -6.07 -8.61
C ASP A 85 -16.45 -4.67 -8.67
N CYS A 86 -15.75 -3.64 -8.21
CA CYS A 86 -16.06 -2.25 -8.52
C CYS A 86 -15.42 -1.80 -9.84
N ALA A 87 -16.25 -1.57 -10.88
CA ALA A 87 -15.80 -1.09 -12.20
C ALA A 87 -14.94 0.20 -12.13
N ALA A 88 -15.25 1.11 -11.19
CA ALA A 88 -14.49 2.34 -10.96
C ALA A 88 -13.03 2.07 -10.53
N VAL A 89 -12.83 1.02 -9.74
CA VAL A 89 -11.49 0.58 -9.32
C VAL A 89 -10.77 0.02 -10.54
N ARG A 90 -11.43 -0.83 -11.33
CA ARG A 90 -10.83 -1.39 -12.54
C ARG A 90 -10.37 -0.31 -13.52
N GLU A 91 -11.20 0.72 -13.74
CA GLU A 91 -10.87 1.86 -14.61
C GLU A 91 -9.65 2.64 -14.09
N LEU A 92 -9.63 2.92 -12.78
CA LEU A 92 -8.47 3.55 -12.11
C LEU A 92 -7.19 2.74 -12.26
N LEU A 93 -7.28 1.41 -12.27
CA LEU A 93 -6.12 0.51 -12.34
C LEU A 93 -5.64 0.26 -13.78
N THR A 94 -6.53 0.31 -14.77
CA THR A 94 -6.14 0.14 -16.18
C THR A 94 -5.21 1.25 -16.70
N GLY A 95 -5.14 2.39 -16.03
CA GLY A 95 -4.23 3.50 -16.37
C GLY A 95 -2.80 3.37 -15.82
N CYS A 96 -2.53 2.39 -14.94
CA CYS A 96 -1.29 2.31 -14.16
C CYS A 96 -0.52 1.01 -14.44
N PRO A 97 0.36 0.96 -15.47
CA PRO A 97 1.07 -0.27 -15.84
C PRO A 97 2.09 -0.73 -14.79
N SER A 98 2.54 0.14 -13.89
CA SER A 98 3.48 -0.19 -12.80
C SER A 98 2.79 -0.71 -11.53
N GLY A 99 1.46 -0.67 -11.46
CA GLY A 99 0.71 -0.90 -10.23
C GLY A 99 0.80 0.26 -9.21
N GLU A 100 1.60 1.30 -9.45
CA GLU A 100 1.60 2.50 -8.60
C GLU A 100 0.37 3.36 -8.94
N ILE A 101 -0.55 3.48 -7.97
CA ILE A 101 -1.82 4.20 -8.15
C ILE A 101 -1.78 5.62 -7.59
N ALA A 102 -0.91 5.85 -6.62
CA ALA A 102 -0.63 7.13 -6.02
C ALA A 102 0.76 7.08 -5.39
N LYS A 103 1.32 8.26 -5.08
CA LYS A 103 2.63 8.33 -4.42
C LYS A 103 2.63 7.52 -3.12
N ASP A 104 3.59 6.60 -3.01
CA ASP A 104 3.77 5.70 -1.87
C ASP A 104 2.58 4.72 -1.66
N ILE A 105 1.75 4.51 -2.69
CA ILE A 105 0.65 3.54 -2.69
C ILE A 105 0.73 2.68 -3.96
N VAL A 106 1.03 1.40 -3.77
CA VAL A 106 1.25 0.43 -4.85
C VAL A 106 0.25 -0.71 -4.75
N LEU A 107 -0.45 -0.99 -5.82
CA LEU A 107 -1.27 -2.17 -5.98
C LEU A 107 -0.43 -3.35 -6.52
N LEU A 108 -0.42 -4.44 -5.77
CA LEU A 108 0.25 -5.71 -6.07
C LEU A 108 -0.77 -6.78 -6.54
N ALA A 109 -1.78 -6.38 -7.32
CA ALA A 109 -2.79 -7.28 -7.88
C ALA A 109 -2.38 -7.75 -9.29
N GLY A 110 -1.38 -8.63 -9.36
CA GLY A 110 -0.75 -9.04 -10.63
C GLY A 110 -1.52 -10.07 -11.46
N SER A 111 -2.62 -10.68 -10.99
CA SER A 111 -3.27 -11.81 -11.68
C SER A 111 -4.78 -11.70 -11.91
N ALA A 112 -5.45 -10.64 -11.42
CA ALA A 112 -6.91 -10.50 -11.50
C ALA A 112 -7.39 -9.39 -12.46
N LEU A 113 -6.47 -8.70 -13.14
CA LEU A 113 -6.78 -7.62 -14.08
C LEU A 113 -6.72 -8.06 -15.56
N THR A 114 -6.62 -9.37 -15.82
CA THR A 114 -6.68 -9.94 -17.18
C THR A 114 -8.08 -10.46 -17.50
#